data_AF-A0A9D6RXT0-F1
#
_entry.id   AF-A0A9D6RXT0-F1
#
_cell.length_a   1.000
_cell.length_b   1.000
_cell.length_c   1.000
_cell.angle_alpha   90.00
_cell.angle_beta   90.00
_cell.angle_gamma   90.00
#
_symmetry.space_group_name_H-M   'P 1'
#
loop_
_entity.id
_entity.type
_entity.pdbx_description
1 polymer ?
#
loop_
_entity_poly.entity_id
_entity_poly.type
_entity_poly.pdbx_seq_one_letter_code
_entity_poly.pdbx_strand_id
1 'polypeptide(L)' 'MKKKLKTIPKFRSEKEEREFWQTHDSTEYVDYSKAARGVRFPNLKLSSKPITVAK' A
#
# COMPACT_ATOMS: atom_id res chain seq x y z
N MET A 1 3.73 -13.71 -17.99
CA MET A 1 2.49 -14.39 -17.59
C MET A 1 1.56 -13.37 -16.95
N LYS A 2 0.35 -13.15 -17.47
CA LYS A 2 -0.62 -12.19 -16.88
C LYS A 2 -1.09 -12.74 -15.54
N LYS A 3 -0.70 -12.10 -14.43
CA LYS A 3 -1.21 -12.43 -13.10
C LYS A 3 -2.71 -12.07 -13.08
N LYS A 4 -3.57 -13.04 -12.75
CA LYS A 4 -4.99 -12.78 -12.51
C LYS A 4 -5.10 -12.07 -11.15
N LEU A 5 -5.24 -10.76 -11.17
CA LEU A 5 -5.41 -9.99 -9.94
C LEU A 5 -6.83 -10.13 -9.43
N LYS A 6 -6.96 -10.28 -8.12
CA LYS A 6 -8.25 -10.27 -7.43
C LYS A 6 -8.82 -8.85 -7.45
N THR A 7 -10.15 -8.75 -7.49
CA THR A 7 -10.83 -7.46 -7.42
C THR A 7 -10.66 -6.86 -6.03
N ILE A 8 -10.24 -5.59 -5.97
CA ILE A 8 -10.12 -4.86 -4.70
C ILE A 8 -11.54 -4.66 -4.14
N PRO A 9 -11.82 -5.11 -2.91
CA PRO A 9 -13.13 -4.93 -2.30
C PRO A 9 -13.38 -3.45 -1.99
N LYS A 10 -14.66 -3.04 -1.98
CA LYS A 10 -15.05 -1.68 -1.59
C LYS A 10 -15.14 -1.60 -0.07
N PHE A 11 -14.28 -0.81 0.54
CA PHE A 11 -14.32 -0.55 1.98
C PHE A 11 -15.24 0.63 2.29
N ARG A 12 -15.95 0.55 3.43
CA ARG A 12 -16.81 1.64 3.91
C ARG A 12 -16.06 2.59 4.85
N SER A 13 -14.94 2.15 5.43
CA SER A 13 -14.10 2.90 6.37
C SER A 13 -12.61 2.58 6.19
N GLU A 14 -11.74 3.54 6.51
CA GLU A 14 -10.28 3.33 6.55
C GLU A 14 -9.90 2.24 7.57
N LYS A 15 -10.68 2.09 8.65
CA LYS A 15 -10.43 1.06 9.66
C LYS A 15 -10.59 -0.35 9.07
N GLU A 16 -11.67 -0.57 8.34
CA GLU A 16 -11.94 -1.85 7.66
C GLU A 16 -10.88 -2.16 6.60
N GLU A 17 -10.46 -1.14 5.86
CA GLU A 17 -9.37 -1.27 4.88
C GLU A 17 -8.06 -1.70 5.57
N ARG A 18 -7.70 -1.06 6.69
CA ARG A 18 -6.49 -1.40 7.45
C ARG A 18 -6.55 -2.81 8.04
N GLU A 19 -7.70 -3.23 8.57
CA GLU A 19 -7.90 -4.58 9.10
C GLU A 19 -7.79 -5.64 7.99
N PHE A 20 -8.31 -5.34 6.80
CA PHE A 20 -8.17 -6.21 5.63
C PHE A 20 -6.71 -6.33 5.16
N TRP A 21 -6.01 -5.21 4.95
CA TRP A 21 -4.62 -5.24 4.47
C TRP A 21 -3.61 -5.75 5.52
N GLN A 22 -3.96 -5.76 6.80
CA GLN A 22 -3.14 -6.43 7.82
C GLN A 22 -3.13 -7.96 7.66
N THR A 23 -4.19 -8.52 7.08
CA THR A 23 -4.38 -9.98 6.97
C THR A 23 -4.18 -10.49 5.55
N HIS A 24 -4.30 -9.63 4.53
CA HIS A 24 -4.26 -10.01 3.12
C HIS A 24 -2.99 -9.52 2.43
N ASP A 25 -2.45 -10.37 1.54
CA ASP A 25 -1.29 -10.02 0.72
C ASP A 25 -1.69 -9.10 -0.44
N SER A 26 -1.02 -7.94 -0.54
CA SER A 26 -1.32 -6.92 -1.56
C SER A 26 -0.86 -7.28 -2.98
N THR A 27 0.03 -8.27 -3.13
CA THR A 27 0.54 -8.73 -4.43
C THR A 27 -0.48 -9.50 -5.25
N GLU A 28 -1.54 -9.97 -4.59
CA GLU A 28 -2.67 -10.64 -5.24
C GLU A 28 -3.69 -9.66 -5.83
N TYR A 29 -3.69 -8.41 -5.38
CA TYR A 29 -4.69 -7.39 -5.76
C TYR A 29 -4.11 -6.28 -6.65
N VAL A 30 -2.81 -5.98 -6.52
CA VAL A 30 -2.16 -4.85 -7.24
C VAL A 30 -1.21 -5.34 -8.33
N ASP A 31 -1.28 -4.72 -9.51
CA ASP A 31 -0.34 -5.00 -10.62
C ASP A 31 1.00 -4.29 -10.41
N TYR A 32 1.90 -4.91 -9.65
CA TYR A 32 3.25 -4.39 -9.48
C TYR A 32 4.08 -4.35 -10.78
N SER A 33 3.64 -5.01 -11.87
CA SER A 33 4.31 -4.88 -13.17
C SER A 33 4.08 -3.50 -13.81
N LYS A 34 3.00 -2.80 -13.43
CA LYS A 34 2.70 -1.43 -13.88
C LYS A 34 3.20 -0.37 -12.91
N ALA A 35 3.75 -0.76 -11.77
CA ALA A 35 4.29 0.18 -10.81
C ALA A 35 5.44 0.98 -11.46
N ALA A 36 5.35 2.30 -11.38
CA ALA A 36 6.37 3.19 -11.90
C ALA A 36 7.68 2.96 -11.14
N ARG A 37 8.73 2.57 -11.86
CA ARG A 37 10.07 2.38 -11.30
C ARG A 37 10.85 3.69 -11.39
N GLY A 38 11.55 4.07 -10.32
CA GLY A 38 12.39 5.27 -10.30
C GLY A 38 11.63 6.59 -10.10
N VAL A 39 10.42 6.55 -9.53
CA VAL A 39 9.69 7.77 -9.13
C VAL A 39 10.54 8.54 -8.13
N ARG A 40 10.87 9.79 -8.49
CA ARG A 40 11.56 10.72 -7.59
C ARG A 40 10.51 11.57 -6.89
N PHE A 41 10.66 11.78 -5.59
CA PHE A 41 9.80 12.65 -4.81
C PHE A 41 10.58 13.93 -4.42
N PRO A 42 10.82 14.86 -5.37
CA PRO A 42 11.68 16.03 -5.14
C PRO A 42 11.15 16.98 -4.05
N ASN A 43 9.84 16.98 -3.79
CA ASN A 43 9.16 17.86 -2.83
C ASN A 43 8.68 17.14 -1.56
N LEU A 44 9.20 15.94 -1.28
CA LEU A 44 8.81 15.20 -0.07
C LEU A 44 9.37 15.92 1.17
N LYS A 45 8.49 16.45 2.01
CA LYS A 45 8.88 17.06 3.29
C LYS A 45 9.27 15.95 4.28
N LEU A 46 10.32 16.19 5.07
CA LEU A 46 10.64 15.31 6.19
C LEU A 46 9.50 15.32 7.22
N SER A 47 9.17 14.15 7.76
CA SER A 47 8.26 14.04 8.92
C SER A 47 8.92 14.68 10.14
N SER A 48 8.22 15.59 10.81
CA SER A 48 8.66 16.19 12.08
C SER A 48 8.47 15.25 13.28
N LYS A 49 7.79 14.11 13.10
CA LYS A 49 7.59 13.11 14.16
C LYS A 49 8.60 11.98 14.00
N PRO A 50 9.37 11.63 15.05
CA PRO A 50 10.25 10.48 15.02
C PRO A 50 9.41 9.21 14.87
N ILE A 51 9.84 8.29 14.00
CA ILE A 51 9.18 7.00 13.74
C ILE A 51 9.53 5.98 14.85
N THR A 52 10.03 6.45 16.00
CA THR A 52 10.50 5.57 17.08
C THR A 52 9.34 4.78 17.63
N VAL A 53 9.28 3.50 17.25
CA VAL A 53 8.50 2.49 17.94
C VAL A 53 9.31 2.15 19.19
N ALA A 54 9.12 2.91 20.26
CA ALA A 54 9.61 2.51 21.57
C ALA A 54 8.86 1.23 21.95
N LYS A 55 9.61 0.14 22.05
CA LYS A 55 9.14 -1.19 22.42
C LYS A 55 8.63 -1.21 23.86
#